data_AF-A0A6S7AX84-F1
#
_entry.id   AF-A0A6S7AX84-F1
#
_cell.length_a   1.000
_cell.length_b   1.000
_cell.length_c   1.000
_cell.angle_alpha   90.00
_cell.angle_beta   90.00
_cell.angle_gamma   90.00
#
_symmetry.space_group_name_H-M   'P 1'
#
loop_
_entity.id
_entity.type
_entity.pdbx_description
1 polymer ?
#
loop_
_entity_poly.entity_id
_entity_poly.type
_entity_poly.pdbx_seq_one_letter_code
_entity_poly.pdbx_strand_id
1 'polypeptide(L)'
;MLAGQSVGFRAHMRTFDGICCRVEQGAGIGIVPATAARRYRGTPGIHTIELADSWASRQLLVCMRDLNAMPRPEKALVRHLAGI
;
A
#
# COMPACT_ATOMS: atom_id res chain seq x y z
N MET A 1 -21.73 -1.51 5.78
CA MET A 1 -20.99 -2.79 5.97
C MET A 1 -21.03 -3.09 7.46
N LEU A 2 -21.56 -4.24 7.88
CA LEU A 2 -21.60 -4.59 9.31
C LEU A 2 -20.21 -5.12 9.70
N ALA A 3 -19.61 -4.56 10.75
CA ALA A 3 -18.35 -5.03 11.29
C ALA A 3 -18.44 -6.52 11.67
N GLY A 4 -17.44 -7.32 11.30
CA GLY A 4 -17.37 -8.76 11.62
C GLY A 4 -17.86 -9.72 10.53
N GLN A 5 -18.27 -9.22 9.35
CA GLN A 5 -18.61 -10.09 8.22
C GLN A 5 -17.38 -10.49 7.40
N SER A 6 -17.39 -11.71 6.86
CA SER A 6 -16.35 -12.18 5.94
C SER A 6 -16.35 -11.36 4.66
N VAL A 7 -15.18 -10.90 4.24
CA VAL A 7 -15.01 -10.15 2.99
C VAL A 7 -14.94 -11.15 1.83
N GLY A 8 -15.90 -11.06 0.91
CA GLY A 8 -15.90 -11.86 -0.32
C GLY A 8 -14.84 -11.34 -1.30
N PHE A 9 -13.69 -12.00 -1.36
CA PHE A 9 -12.64 -11.67 -2.33
C PHE A 9 -12.96 -12.26 -3.71
N ARG A 10 -13.05 -11.40 -4.73
CA ARG A 10 -13.28 -11.83 -6.13
C ARG A 10 -12.01 -12.25 -6.86
N ALA A 11 -10.88 -11.66 -6.49
CA ALA A 11 -9.59 -11.94 -7.09
C ALA A 11 -8.47 -11.57 -6.13
N HIS A 12 -7.36 -12.30 -6.20
CA HIS A 12 -6.13 -11.97 -5.50
C HIS A 12 -5.05 -11.59 -6.51
N MET A 13 -4.39 -10.45 -6.29
CA MET A 13 -3.40 -9.89 -7.19
C MET A 13 -2.07 -9.72 -6.46
N ARG A 14 -0.96 -9.93 -7.17
CA ARG A 14 0.39 -9.80 -6.60
C ARG A 14 0.89 -8.36 -6.55
N THR A 15 0.29 -7.46 -7.32
CA THR A 15 0.73 -6.07 -7.46
C THR A 15 -0.45 -5.12 -7.34
N PHE A 16 -0.19 -3.91 -6.83
CA PHE A 16 -1.21 -2.86 -6.76
C PHE A 16 -1.68 -2.41 -8.15
N ASP A 17 -0.77 -2.38 -9.13
CA ASP A 17 -1.10 -2.05 -10.52
C ASP A 17 -2.09 -3.07 -11.11
N GLY A 18 -1.91 -4.36 -10.80
CA GLY A 18 -2.86 -5.41 -11.19
C GLY A 18 -4.22 -5.24 -10.53
N ILE A 19 -4.28 -4.77 -9.27
CA ILE A 19 -5.55 -4.42 -8.61
C ILE A 19 -6.23 -3.29 -9.36
N CYS A 20 -5.52 -2.17 -9.61
CA CYS A 20 -6.07 -1.00 -10.28
C CYS A 20 -6.59 -1.32 -11.68
N CYS A 21 -5.82 -2.07 -12.48
CA CYS A 21 -6.21 -2.49 -13.83
C CYS A 21 -7.49 -3.36 -13.81
N ARG A 22 -7.66 -4.22 -12.80
CA ARG A 22 -8.87 -5.04 -12.66
C ARG A 22 -10.07 -4.23 -12.21
N VAL A 23 -9.86 -3.25 -11.34
CA VAL A 23 -10.90 -2.29 -10.93
C VAL A 23 -11.39 -1.48 -12.13
N GLU A 24 -10.48 -0.97 -12.96
CA GLU A 24 -10.78 -0.27 -14.21
C GLU A 24 -11.63 -1.12 -15.16
N GLN A 25 -11.36 -2.42 -15.23
CA GLN A 25 -12.14 -3.40 -16.02
C GLN A 25 -13.48 -3.82 -15.36
N GLY A 26 -13.88 -3.21 -14.25
CA GLY A 26 -15.16 -3.47 -13.59
C GLY A 26 -15.17 -4.68 -12.65
N ALA A 27 -14.02 -5.19 -12.21
CA ALA A 27 -13.98 -6.33 -11.29
C ALA A 27 -14.59 -6.01 -9.91
N GLY A 28 -14.60 -4.74 -9.50
CA GLY A 28 -15.16 -4.27 -8.24
C GLY A 28 -14.29 -3.18 -7.59
N ILE A 29 -14.15 -3.24 -6.27
CA ILE A 29 -13.39 -2.28 -5.46
C ILE A 29 -12.06 -2.90 -5.03
N GLY A 30 -10.99 -2.10 -5.00
CA GLY A 30 -9.68 -2.49 -4.47
C GLY A 30 -9.21 -1.57 -3.36
N ILE A 31 -8.54 -2.12 -2.35
CA ILE A 31 -7.85 -1.37 -1.29
C ILE A 31 -6.35 -1.41 -1.60
N VAL A 32 -5.74 -0.24 -1.77
CA VAL A 32 -4.31 -0.10 -2.08
C VAL A 32 -3.70 1.05 -1.28
N PRO A 33 -2.37 1.08 -1.08
CA PRO A 33 -1.71 2.25 -0.47
C PRO A 33 -1.99 3.52 -1.25
N ALA A 34 -2.13 4.66 -0.56
CA ALA A 34 -2.36 5.96 -1.17
C ALA A 34 -1.33 6.33 -2.24
N THR A 35 -0.08 5.90 -2.08
CA THR A 35 1.00 6.09 -3.06
C THR A 35 0.75 5.34 -4.37
N ALA A 36 0.14 4.16 -4.32
CA ALA A 36 -0.25 3.40 -5.51
C ALA A 36 -1.49 4.01 -6.16
N ALA A 37 -2.53 4.34 -5.38
CA ALA A 37 -3.74 4.99 -5.87
C ALA A 37 -3.43 6.32 -6.61
N ARG A 38 -2.46 7.10 -6.10
CA ARG A 38 -2.03 8.36 -6.73
C ARG A 38 -1.53 8.20 -8.16
N ARG A 39 -0.93 7.06 -8.51
CA ARG A 39 -0.44 6.78 -9.88
C ARG A 39 -1.57 6.64 -10.90
N TYR A 40 -2.78 6.34 -10.43
CA TYR A 40 -3.98 6.12 -11.25
C TYR A 40 -5.00 7.25 -11.11
N ARG A 41 -4.65 8.36 -10.41
CA ARG A 41 -5.53 9.54 -10.35
C ARG A 41 -5.69 10.11 -11.76
N GLY A 42 -6.94 10.27 -12.18
CA GLY A 42 -7.28 10.78 -13.50
C GLY A 42 -7.36 9.71 -14.60
N THR A 43 -7.05 8.45 -14.30
CA THR A 43 -7.33 7.34 -15.23
C THR A 43 -8.85 7.21 -15.42
N PRO A 44 -9.35 7.25 -16.68
CA PRO A 44 -10.77 7.05 -16.96
C PRO A 44 -11.28 5.74 -16.36
N GLY A 45 -12.44 5.76 -15.71
CA GLY A 45 -13.03 4.57 -15.09
C GLY A 45 -12.46 4.19 -13.72
N ILE A 46 -11.48 4.94 -13.19
CA ILE A 46 -10.99 4.77 -11.82
C ILE A 46 -11.38 5.97 -10.95
N HIS A 47 -12.01 5.68 -9.82
CA HIS A 47 -12.27 6.66 -8.77
C HIS A 47 -11.56 6.25 -7.49
N THR A 48 -10.77 7.17 -6.92
CA THR A 48 -10.00 6.94 -5.70
C THR A 48 -10.68 7.62 -4.51
N ILE A 49 -10.92 6.87 -3.44
CA ILE A 49 -11.48 7.38 -2.18
C ILE A 49 -10.46 7.12 -1.08
N GLU A 50 -10.20 8.14 -0.25
CA GLU A 50 -9.32 8.00 0.90
C GLU A 50 -10.06 7.34 2.06
N LEU A 51 -9.39 6.39 2.73
CA LEU A 51 -9.92 5.72 3.91
C LEU A 51 -9.53 6.54 5.14
N ALA A 52 -10.52 7.04 5.87
CA ALA A 52 -10.32 7.89 7.05
C ALA A 52 -10.19 7.09 8.36
N ASP A 53 -10.44 5.78 8.32
CA ASP A 53 -10.39 4.93 9.49
C ASP A 53 -8.97 4.76 10.04
N SER A 54 -8.84 4.62 11.36
CA SER A 54 -7.55 4.48 12.04
C SER A 54 -6.74 3.26 11.57
N TRP A 55 -7.42 2.19 11.16
CA TRP A 55 -6.78 0.97 10.63
C TRP A 55 -6.14 1.17 9.26
N ALA A 56 -6.53 2.21 8.51
CA ALA A 56 -6.01 2.45 7.16
C ALA A 56 -4.61 3.06 7.16
N SER A 57 -4.17 3.62 8.30
CA SER A 57 -2.81 4.11 8.46
C SER A 57 -1.81 2.96 8.49
N ARG A 58 -1.00 2.85 7.44
CA ARG A 58 0.03 1.81 7.34
C ARG A 58 1.33 2.27 7.98
N GLN A 59 1.87 1.46 8.88
CA GLN A 59 3.23 1.62 9.39
C GLN A 59 4.22 0.85 8.51
N LEU A 60 5.19 1.57 7.93
CA LEU A 60 6.32 0.98 7.22
C LEU A 60 7.53 0.94 8.15
N LEU A 61 8.14 -0.23 8.28
CA LEU A 61 9.28 -0.45 9.18
C LEU A 61 10.52 -0.81 8.36
N VAL A 62 11.64 -0.19 8.70
CA VAL A 62 12.96 -0.61 8.24
C VAL A 62 13.53 -1.55 9.31
N CYS A 63 13.69 -2.82 8.97
CA CYS A 63 14.16 -3.83 9.91
C CYS A 63 15.61 -4.22 9.62
N MET A 64 16.44 -4.24 10.65
CA MET A 64 17.78 -4.81 10.63
C MET A 64 18.02 -5.61 11.91
N ARG A 65 19.05 -6.47 11.90
CA ARG A 65 19.42 -7.25 13.08
C ARG A 65 20.10 -6.37 14.15
N ASP A 66 21.10 -5.60 13.74
CA ASP A 66 21.84 -4.68 14.61
C ASP A 66 22.39 -3.53 13.77
N LEU A 67 21.93 -2.30 14.03
CA LEU A 67 22.37 -1.11 13.32
C LEU A 67 23.87 -0.84 13.53
N ASN A 68 24.43 -1.16 14.68
CA ASN A 68 25.83 -0.86 15.00
C ASN A 68 26.81 -1.79 14.28
N ALA A 69 26.40 -3.03 14.02
CA ALA A 69 27.19 -4.00 13.27
C ALA A 69 27.26 -3.72 11.75
N MET A 70 26.43 -2.82 11.22
CA MET A 70 26.38 -2.54 9.78
C MET A 70 27.55 -1.67 9.29
N PRO A 71 28.05 -1.89 8.05
CA PRO A 71 28.93 -0.97 7.33
C PRO A 71 28.34 0.44 7.19
N ARG A 72 29.23 1.43 7.04
CA ARG A 72 28.85 2.85 6.87
C ARG A 72 27.80 3.11 5.75
N PRO A 73 27.93 2.56 4.53
CA PRO A 73 26.95 2.83 3.47
C PRO A 73 25.55 2.31 3.82
N GLU A 74 25.46 1.17 4.49
CA GLU A 74 24.17 0.60 4.89
C GLU A 74 23.50 1.40 6.00
N LYS A 75 24.27 1.87 7.00
CA LYS A 75 23.79 2.82 8.02
C LYS A 75 23.25 4.09 7.40
N ALA A 76 23.92 4.62 6.39
CA ALA A 76 23.48 5.82 5.67
C ALA A 76 22.14 5.57 4.94
N LEU A 77 21.99 4.41 4.30
CA LEU A 77 20.74 4.02 3.65
C LEU A 77 19.58 3.90 4.64
N VAL A 78 19.81 3.21 5.77
CA VAL A 78 18.79 3.08 6.83
C VAL A 78 18.32 4.45 7.30
N ARG A 79 19.26 5.33 7.63
CA ARG A 79 18.98 6.70 8.09
C ARG A 79 18.12 7.46 7.09
N HIS A 80 18.51 7.40 5.82
CA HIS A 80 17.75 8.02 4.73
C HIS A 80 16.32 7.46 4.61
N LEU A 81 16.16 6.13 4.67
CA LEU A 81 14.84 5.49 4.51
C LEU A 81 13.93 5.65 5.74
N ALA A 82 14.51 5.69 6.94
CA ALA A 82 13.77 5.83 8.20
C ALA A 82 13.55 7.30 8.60
N GLY A 83 14.20 8.25 7.92
CA GLY A 83 14.09 9.68 8.22
C GLY A 83 14.79 10.09 9.52
N ILE A 84 15.88 9.40 9.90
CA ILE A 84 16.67 9.62 11.12
C ILE A 84 18.15 9.89 10.84
#